data_AF-A0A4Y9S4D0-F1
#
_entry.id   AF-A0A4Y9S4D0-F1
#
_cell.length_a   1.000
_cell.length_b   1.000
_cell.length_c   1.000
_cell.angle_alpha   90.00
_cell.angle_beta   90.00
_cell.angle_gamma   90.00
#
_symmetry.space_group_name_H-M   'P 1'
#
loop_
_entity.id
_entity.type
_entity.pdbx_description
1 polymer ?
#
loop_
_entity_poly.entity_id
_entity_poly.type
_entity_poly.pdbx_seq_one_letter_code
_entity_poly.pdbx_strand_id
1 'polypeptide(L)'
;MHRRQMILSGLATAAGASAVGACATAPARDPNYPIRSDQTAQAYSFDELVSAGSRELGIAAEVVGGAIERVFADQGDRPTAYIAGEEGSGAVVVGARYGRGALHMKDLSASQEVFWQGASVGWDWGGNASRVFTLVYGLYHPDMIYRRYPGVEGSAYLVAGMGVNYQRADGIVLAPIRTGVGLRLGANVGTMSYSRQRNLLPF
;
A
#
# COMPACT_ATOMS: atom_id res chain seq x y z
N MET A 1 28.88 -78.90 7.11
CA MET A 1 28.37 -79.57 5.89
C MET A 1 27.45 -78.61 5.13
N HIS A 2 27.62 -78.50 3.81
CA HIS A 2 26.66 -78.12 2.76
C HIS A 2 25.97 -76.72 2.70
N ARG A 3 26.66 -75.80 1.99
CA ARG A 3 26.32 -75.11 0.72
C ARG A 3 24.85 -75.02 0.20
N ARG A 4 24.57 -73.85 -0.41
CA ARG A 4 23.52 -73.41 -1.38
C ARG A 4 22.34 -72.66 -0.71
N GLN A 5 21.79 -71.55 -1.20
CA GLN A 5 21.51 -71.03 -2.57
C GLN A 5 21.63 -69.48 -2.58
N MET A 6 22.29 -68.84 -3.55
CA MET A 6 21.84 -68.35 -4.87
C MET A 6 20.84 -67.16 -4.87
N ILE A 7 21.43 -65.96 -5.05
CA ILE A 7 21.07 -64.80 -5.90
C ILE A 7 19.59 -64.59 -6.27
N LEU A 8 19.07 -63.41 -5.93
CA LEU A 8 18.11 -62.71 -6.80
C LEU A 8 18.33 -61.20 -6.79
N SER A 9 18.38 -60.66 -8.01
CA SER A 9 18.65 -59.29 -8.42
C SER A 9 17.53 -58.32 -8.00
N GLY A 10 17.90 -57.08 -7.64
CA GLY A 10 16.94 -56.02 -7.34
C GLY A 10 17.48 -54.61 -7.62
N LEU A 11 17.19 -54.14 -8.84
CA LEU A 11 16.88 -52.77 -9.26
C LEU A 11 17.62 -51.56 -8.64
N ALA A 12 18.38 -50.87 -9.49
CA ALA A 12 18.81 -49.49 -9.31
C ALA A 12 17.61 -48.52 -9.31
N THR A 13 17.59 -47.58 -8.37
CA THR A 13 16.91 -46.28 -8.52
C THR A 13 17.67 -45.19 -7.75
N ALA A 14 17.55 -43.98 -8.27
CA ALA A 14 18.54 -42.94 -8.28
C ALA A 14 18.67 -42.14 -6.98
N ALA A 15 19.85 -41.51 -6.85
CA ALA A 15 20.14 -40.44 -5.91
C ALA A 15 19.07 -39.33 -5.98
N GLY A 16 18.38 -39.10 -4.86
CA GLY A 16 17.59 -37.91 -4.61
C GLY A 16 18.29 -37.07 -3.56
N ALA A 17 19.27 -36.27 -3.95
CA ALA A 17 19.83 -35.24 -3.10
C ALA A 17 18.74 -34.20 -2.81
N SER A 18 18.24 -34.18 -1.58
CA SER A 18 17.34 -33.15 -1.07
C SER A 18 18.11 -31.83 -0.98
N ALA A 19 18.20 -31.10 -2.08
CA ALA A 19 18.65 -29.72 -2.07
C ALA A 19 17.56 -28.89 -1.38
N VAL A 20 17.81 -28.54 -0.13
CA VAL A 20 17.07 -27.54 0.62
C VAL A 20 17.26 -26.22 -0.15
N GLY A 21 16.28 -25.88 -0.99
CA GLY A 21 16.26 -24.61 -1.71
C GLY A 21 16.16 -23.48 -0.71
N ALA A 22 17.31 -22.89 -0.39
CA ALA A 22 17.40 -21.64 0.34
C ALA A 22 16.60 -20.57 -0.45
N CYS A 23 15.44 -20.19 0.06
CA CYS A 23 14.78 -18.96 -0.37
C CYS A 23 15.73 -17.81 -0.03
N ALA A 24 16.44 -17.35 -1.05
CA ALA A 24 17.29 -16.17 -0.97
C ALA A 24 16.41 -14.97 -0.59
N THR A 25 16.45 -14.58 0.67
CA THR A 25 16.00 -13.26 1.11
C THR A 25 17.00 -12.25 0.55
N ALA A 26 16.75 -11.77 -0.67
CA ALA A 26 17.44 -10.58 -1.15
C ALA A 26 17.08 -9.42 -0.19
N PRO A 27 18.06 -8.74 0.44
CA PRO A 27 17.75 -7.55 1.21
C PRO A 27 17.08 -6.54 0.28
N ALA A 28 15.96 -5.98 0.73
CA ALA A 28 15.30 -4.89 0.02
C ALA A 28 16.34 -3.79 -0.20
N ARG A 29 16.68 -3.55 -1.47
CA ARG A 29 17.60 -2.50 -1.86
C ARG A 29 16.83 -1.19 -1.67
N ASP A 30 16.95 -0.60 -0.48
CA ASP A 30 16.35 0.71 -0.21
C ASP A 30 17.02 1.71 -1.16
N PRO A 31 16.28 2.32 -2.10
CA PRO A 31 16.85 3.37 -2.91
C PRO A 31 17.27 4.48 -1.97
N ASN A 32 18.54 4.86 -1.98
CA ASN A 32 19.03 6.00 -1.23
C ASN A 32 18.40 7.27 -1.83
N TYR A 33 17.18 7.63 -1.40
CA TYR A 33 16.56 8.89 -1.77
C TYR A 33 17.35 9.99 -1.06
N PRO A 34 18.03 10.89 -1.79
CA PRO A 34 18.67 12.01 -1.15
C PRO A 34 17.59 12.87 -0.51
N ILE A 35 17.39 12.73 0.81
CA ILE A 35 16.59 13.67 1.59
C ILE A 35 17.42 14.94 1.68
N ARG A 36 17.21 15.86 0.73
CA ARG A 36 17.72 17.22 0.84
C ARG A 36 17.08 17.81 2.10
N SER A 37 17.90 18.26 3.04
CA SER A 37 17.50 18.79 4.36
C SER A 37 16.77 20.13 4.31
N ASP A 38 16.26 20.53 3.15
CA ASP A 38 15.43 21.73 2.99
C ASP A 38 13.97 21.33 3.22
N GLN A 39 13.61 21.17 4.49
CA GLN A 39 12.31 20.63 4.96
C GLN A 39 11.16 21.63 4.82
N THR A 40 11.05 22.30 3.68
CA THR A 40 10.10 23.40 3.48
C THR A 40 9.07 23.04 2.42
N ALA A 41 8.21 22.06 2.70
CA ALA A 41 7.02 21.79 1.88
C ALA A 41 5.82 22.58 2.42
N GLN A 42 5.07 23.22 1.52
CA GLN A 42 3.84 23.90 1.90
C GLN A 42 2.76 22.88 2.24
N ALA A 43 2.02 23.16 3.33
CA ALA A 43 0.91 22.32 3.74
C ALA A 43 -0.40 22.74 3.07
N TYR A 44 -1.27 21.77 2.84
CA TYR A 44 -2.66 22.00 2.48
C TYR A 44 -3.49 22.32 3.72
N SER A 45 -4.41 23.28 3.58
CA SER A 45 -5.38 23.58 4.62
C SER A 45 -6.49 22.53 4.64
N PHE A 46 -7.23 22.49 5.74
CA PHE A 46 -8.40 21.63 5.89
C PHE A 46 -9.41 21.82 4.75
N ASP A 47 -9.81 23.07 4.46
CA ASP A 47 -10.82 23.37 3.44
C ASP A 47 -10.38 22.98 2.02
N GLU A 48 -9.09 23.15 1.69
CA GLU A 48 -8.53 22.72 0.40
C GLU A 48 -8.70 21.20 0.22
N LEU A 49 -8.43 20.43 1.27
CA LEU A 49 -8.49 18.97 1.23
C LEU A 49 -9.92 18.46 1.28
N VAL A 50 -10.81 19.12 2.01
CA VAL A 50 -12.24 18.80 2.00
C VAL A 50 -12.83 19.03 0.62
N SER A 51 -12.52 20.16 -0.01
CA SER A 51 -12.96 20.48 -1.37
C SER A 51 -12.41 19.48 -2.39
N ALA A 52 -11.10 19.18 -2.33
CA ALA A 52 -10.46 18.20 -3.23
C ALA A 52 -11.00 16.79 -3.01
N GLY A 53 -11.09 16.34 -1.76
CA GLY A 53 -11.58 15.02 -1.39
C GLY A 53 -13.04 14.81 -1.73
N SER A 54 -13.90 15.82 -1.53
CA SER A 54 -15.32 15.77 -1.92
C SER A 54 -15.49 15.57 -3.42
N ARG A 55 -14.73 16.31 -4.23
CA ARG A 55 -14.72 16.19 -5.69
C ARG A 55 -14.29 14.79 -6.12
N GLU A 56 -13.21 14.29 -5.54
CA GLU A 56 -12.62 13.03 -5.95
C GLU A 56 -13.45 11.85 -5.53
N LEU A 57 -13.91 11.84 -4.29
CA LEU A 57 -14.72 10.75 -3.75
C LEU A 57 -16.17 10.80 -4.26
N GLY A 58 -16.64 11.94 -4.76
CA GLY A 58 -18.03 12.14 -5.17
C GLY A 58 -19.00 12.12 -3.98
N ILE A 59 -18.53 12.51 -2.79
CA ILE A 59 -19.27 12.47 -1.54
C ILE A 59 -19.40 13.89 -0.98
N ALA A 60 -20.46 14.14 -0.21
CA ALA A 60 -20.69 15.39 0.49
C ALA A 60 -19.45 15.85 1.29
N ALA A 61 -19.13 17.14 1.18
CA ALA A 61 -17.97 17.75 1.84
C ALA A 61 -17.99 17.59 3.37
N GLU A 62 -19.16 17.63 4.01
CA GLU A 62 -19.31 17.41 5.44
C GLU A 62 -18.84 16.01 5.88
N VAL A 63 -19.20 14.99 5.10
CA VAL A 63 -18.79 13.61 5.34
C VAL A 63 -17.27 13.47 5.17
N VAL A 64 -16.71 14.01 4.09
CA VAL A 64 -15.26 14.04 3.85
C VAL A 64 -14.52 14.80 4.95
N GLY A 65 -15.08 15.94 5.39
CA GLY A 65 -14.57 16.75 6.48
C GLY A 65 -14.37 15.96 7.76
N GLY A 66 -15.35 15.14 8.17
CA GLY A 66 -15.21 14.32 9.37
C GLY A 66 -14.03 13.34 9.30
N ALA A 67 -13.77 12.70 8.15
CA ALA A 67 -12.62 11.82 8.02
C ALA A 67 -11.28 12.58 8.02
N ILE A 68 -11.21 13.72 7.34
CA ILE A 68 -10.01 14.56 7.31
C ILE A 68 -9.72 15.12 8.70
N GLU A 69 -10.74 15.57 9.43
CA GLU A 69 -10.62 16.09 10.80
C GLU A 69 -10.06 15.01 11.73
N ARG A 70 -10.55 13.77 11.59
CA ARG A 70 -10.00 12.65 12.34
C ARG A 70 -8.53 12.39 12.00
N VAL A 71 -8.15 12.46 10.72
CA VAL A 71 -6.74 12.30 10.31
C VAL A 71 -5.86 13.44 10.84
N PHE A 72 -6.38 14.67 10.85
CA PHE A 72 -5.70 15.84 11.39
C PHE A 72 -5.47 15.70 12.90
N ALA A 73 -6.45 15.16 13.62
CA ALA A 73 -6.30 14.85 15.04
C ALA A 73 -5.20 13.81 15.31
N ASP A 74 -4.99 12.86 14.39
CA ASP A 74 -4.00 11.78 14.55
C ASP A 74 -2.58 12.14 14.06
N GLN A 75 -2.45 12.92 12.97
CA GLN A 75 -1.16 13.20 12.32
C GLN A 75 -0.76 14.69 12.34
N GLY A 76 -1.63 15.57 12.82
CA GLY A 76 -1.47 17.02 12.75
C GLY A 76 -2.13 17.64 11.51
N ASP A 77 -2.20 18.97 11.48
CA ASP A 77 -2.94 19.77 10.50
C ASP A 77 -2.11 20.21 9.29
N ARG A 78 -0.99 19.52 9.03
CA ARG A 78 0.00 19.93 8.01
C ARG A 78 0.34 18.85 6.98
N PRO A 79 -0.64 18.29 6.24
CA PRO A 79 -0.35 17.42 5.10
C PRO A 79 0.34 18.22 3.99
N THR A 80 1.45 17.70 3.46
CA THR A 80 2.26 18.38 2.43
C THR A 80 1.83 18.02 1.01
N ALA A 81 1.08 16.93 0.86
CA ALA A 81 0.60 16.45 -0.42
C ALA A 81 -0.70 15.65 -0.27
N TYR A 82 -1.39 15.41 -1.39
CA TYR A 82 -2.48 14.45 -1.45
C TYR A 82 -2.45 13.64 -2.74
N ILE A 83 -3.06 12.46 -2.73
CA ILE A 83 -3.25 11.61 -3.91
C ILE A 83 -4.74 11.46 -4.18
N ALA A 84 -5.13 11.77 -5.40
CA ALA A 84 -6.47 11.59 -5.94
C ALA A 84 -6.46 10.37 -6.87
N GLY A 85 -7.25 9.34 -6.61
CA GLY A 85 -7.25 8.19 -7.50
C GLY A 85 -8.28 7.11 -7.24
N GLU A 86 -8.06 5.97 -7.90
CA GLU A 86 -8.94 4.82 -7.85
C GLU A 86 -8.13 3.56 -7.53
N GLU A 87 -8.77 2.64 -6.81
CA GLU A 87 -8.16 1.42 -6.32
C GLU A 87 -9.08 0.24 -6.58
N GLY A 88 -8.54 -0.76 -7.27
CA GLY A 88 -9.11 -2.08 -7.45
C GLY A 88 -8.49 -3.07 -6.47
N SER A 89 -9.29 -3.92 -5.86
CA SER A 89 -8.79 -5.03 -5.05
C SER A 89 -9.60 -6.29 -5.27
N GLY A 90 -8.95 -7.45 -5.22
CA GLY A 90 -9.61 -8.75 -5.26
C GLY A 90 -9.00 -9.67 -4.22
N ALA A 91 -9.84 -10.36 -3.45
CA ALA A 91 -9.40 -11.35 -2.47
C ALA A 91 -10.31 -12.58 -2.49
N VAL A 92 -9.80 -13.68 -1.95
CA VAL A 92 -10.54 -14.89 -1.54
C VAL A 92 -10.02 -15.36 -0.17
N VAL A 93 -8.68 -15.32 0.04
CA VAL A 93 -7.99 -15.47 1.34
C VAL A 93 -6.74 -14.59 1.35
N VAL A 94 -5.93 -14.70 0.28
CA VAL A 94 -4.91 -13.74 -0.11
C VAL A 94 -5.44 -12.99 -1.31
N GLY A 95 -5.26 -11.68 -1.31
CA GLY A 95 -5.69 -10.80 -2.38
C GLY A 95 -4.58 -9.87 -2.82
N ALA A 96 -4.82 -9.21 -3.93
CA ALA A 96 -3.98 -8.13 -4.40
C ALA A 96 -4.81 -6.86 -4.53
N ARG A 97 -4.14 -5.75 -4.30
CA ARG A 97 -4.67 -4.41 -4.46
C ARG A 97 -3.80 -3.68 -5.48
N TYR A 98 -4.45 -2.99 -6.40
CA TYR A 98 -3.81 -2.16 -7.40
C TYR A 98 -4.56 -0.85 -7.48
N GLY A 99 -3.85 0.25 -7.53
CA GLY A 99 -4.47 1.54 -7.76
C GLY A 99 -3.58 2.47 -8.54
N ARG A 100 -4.20 3.56 -8.97
CA ARG A 100 -3.60 4.59 -9.80
C ARG A 100 -4.23 5.92 -9.45
N GLY A 101 -3.42 6.95 -9.42
CA GLY A 101 -3.88 8.30 -9.11
C GLY A 101 -2.86 9.36 -9.48
N ALA A 102 -3.21 10.58 -9.12
CA ALA A 102 -2.40 11.76 -9.31
C ALA A 102 -1.93 12.28 -7.95
N LEU A 103 -0.61 12.42 -7.77
CA LEU A 103 0.00 13.09 -6.64
C LEU A 103 -0.03 14.60 -6.88
N HIS A 104 -0.60 15.32 -5.93
CA HIS A 104 -0.64 16.78 -5.90
C HIS A 104 0.22 17.29 -4.74
N MET A 105 1.09 18.24 -5.07
CA MET A 105 1.89 18.99 -4.11
C MET A 105 1.78 20.48 -4.47
N LYS A 106 1.85 21.38 -3.48
CA LYS A 106 1.70 22.82 -3.73
C LYS A 106 2.84 23.43 -4.52
N ASP A 107 4.03 22.86 -4.42
CA ASP A 107 5.24 23.28 -5.12
C ASP A 107 5.32 22.73 -6.55
N LEU A 108 4.44 21.81 -6.93
CA LEU A 108 4.40 21.22 -8.26
C LEU A 108 3.34 21.91 -9.13
N SER A 109 3.79 22.44 -10.28
CA SER A 109 2.89 23.01 -11.29
C SER A 109 1.99 21.97 -11.96
N ALA A 110 2.40 20.69 -11.96
CA ALA A 110 1.67 19.59 -12.57
C ALA A 110 1.65 18.39 -11.63
N SER A 111 0.49 17.73 -11.54
CA SER A 111 0.34 16.50 -10.78
C SER A 111 1.14 15.35 -11.40
N GLN A 112 1.71 14.48 -10.57
CA GLN A 112 2.45 13.31 -11.05
C GLN A 112 1.58 12.06 -11.00
N GLU A 113 1.65 11.22 -12.02
CA GLU A 113 0.98 9.92 -11.99
C GLU A 113 1.71 8.98 -11.03
N VAL A 114 0.94 8.35 -10.15
CA VAL A 114 1.41 7.41 -9.16
C VAL A 114 0.57 6.15 -9.22
N PHE A 115 1.26 5.01 -9.24
CA PHE A 115 0.65 3.69 -9.16
C PHE A 115 0.99 3.09 -7.81
N TRP A 116 0.09 2.28 -7.27
CA TRP A 116 0.38 1.50 -6.08
C TRP A 116 -0.15 0.08 -6.20
N GLN A 117 0.55 -0.82 -5.54
CA GLN A 117 0.23 -2.24 -5.53
C GLN A 117 0.63 -2.87 -4.21
N GLY A 118 -0.17 -3.79 -3.70
CA GLY A 118 0.12 -4.42 -2.42
C GLY A 118 -0.63 -5.72 -2.23
N ALA A 119 -0.04 -6.60 -1.42
CA ALA A 119 -0.76 -7.77 -0.92
C ALA A 119 -1.84 -7.29 0.06
N SER A 120 -3.03 -7.88 -0.05
CA SER A 120 -4.11 -7.67 0.90
C SER A 120 -4.51 -9.02 1.48
N VAL A 121 -4.82 -9.04 2.76
CA VAL A 121 -5.44 -10.20 3.42
C VAL A 121 -6.84 -9.76 3.79
N GLY A 122 -7.83 -10.53 3.38
CA GLY A 122 -9.23 -10.19 3.60
C GLY A 122 -10.12 -11.40 3.39
N TRP A 123 -11.16 -11.49 4.20
CA TRP A 123 -12.18 -12.54 4.14
C TRP A 123 -13.34 -12.08 3.25
N ASP A 124 -13.02 -11.65 2.04
CA ASP A 124 -14.03 -11.17 1.10
C ASP A 124 -13.85 -11.96 -0.19
N TRP A 125 -14.93 -12.55 -0.68
CA TRP A 125 -14.96 -13.19 -2.00
C TRP A 125 -15.41 -12.14 -3.01
N GLY A 126 -14.47 -11.59 -3.79
CA GLY A 126 -14.84 -10.68 -4.89
C GLY A 126 -13.84 -9.56 -5.18
N GLY A 127 -14.00 -8.99 -6.36
CA GLY A 127 -13.31 -7.78 -6.81
C GLY A 127 -14.11 -6.53 -6.46
N ASN A 128 -13.44 -5.50 -5.95
CA ASN A 128 -14.02 -4.18 -5.68
C ASN A 128 -13.17 -3.11 -6.38
N ALA A 129 -13.81 -2.09 -6.94
CA ALA A 129 -13.18 -0.87 -7.43
C ALA A 129 -13.79 0.32 -6.68
N SER A 130 -12.94 1.13 -6.07
CA SER A 130 -13.37 2.25 -5.22
C SER A 130 -12.49 3.46 -5.44
N ARG A 131 -13.04 4.64 -5.17
CA ARG A 131 -12.27 5.88 -5.15
C ARG A 131 -11.50 5.99 -3.84
N VAL A 132 -10.31 6.55 -3.91
CA VAL A 132 -9.44 6.75 -2.76
C VAL A 132 -8.83 8.14 -2.79
N PHE A 133 -8.84 8.78 -1.62
CA PHE A 133 -8.22 10.07 -1.40
C PHE A 133 -7.17 9.92 -0.29
N THR A 134 -5.90 10.10 -0.61
CA THR A 134 -4.81 9.86 0.35
C THR A 134 -4.18 11.17 0.79
N LEU A 135 -4.19 11.43 2.09
CA LEU A 135 -3.42 12.52 2.68
C LEU A 135 -1.97 12.07 2.85
N VAL A 136 -1.03 12.95 2.53
CA VAL A 136 0.41 12.66 2.60
C VAL A 136 1.11 13.70 3.47
N TYR A 137 1.86 13.23 4.45
CA TYR A 137 2.64 14.05 5.39
C TYR A 137 4.13 13.78 5.22
N GLY A 138 4.95 14.80 5.43
CA GLY A 138 6.41 14.69 5.41
C GLY A 138 7.00 14.42 4.01
N LEU A 139 6.22 14.61 2.94
CA LEU A 139 6.71 14.51 1.57
C LEU A 139 7.23 15.87 1.10
N TYR A 140 8.54 15.97 0.92
CA TYR A 140 9.23 17.21 0.50
C TYR A 140 9.59 17.23 -0.98
N HIS A 141 9.71 16.04 -1.59
CA HIS A 141 9.95 15.88 -3.02
C HIS A 141 9.05 14.77 -3.54
N PRO A 142 8.47 14.92 -4.74
CA PRO A 142 7.55 13.92 -5.27
C PRO A 142 8.19 12.54 -5.40
N ASP A 143 9.48 12.52 -5.74
CA ASP A 143 10.23 11.28 -5.96
C ASP A 143 10.39 10.43 -4.70
N MET A 144 10.22 11.05 -3.52
CA MET A 144 10.24 10.34 -2.26
C MET A 144 9.02 9.45 -2.06
N ILE A 145 7.96 9.58 -2.86
CA ILE A 145 6.79 8.71 -2.71
C ILE A 145 7.00 7.32 -3.28
N TYR A 146 7.95 7.12 -4.19
CA TYR A 146 8.02 5.89 -4.99
C TYR A 146 8.76 4.77 -4.28
N ARG A 147 8.20 4.26 -3.18
CA ARG A 147 8.80 3.22 -2.33
C ARG A 147 7.74 2.31 -1.70
N ARG A 148 8.19 1.41 -0.83
CA ARG A 148 7.30 0.53 -0.06
C ARG A 148 6.90 1.19 1.26
N TYR A 149 5.61 1.21 1.52
CA TYR A 149 4.99 1.70 2.75
C TYR A 149 4.34 0.52 3.48
N PRO A 150 4.91 0.04 4.60
CA PRO A 150 4.23 -0.91 5.45
C PRO A 150 3.00 -0.27 6.09
N GLY A 151 1.91 -1.05 6.20
CA GLY A 151 0.74 -0.66 6.96
C GLY A 151 1.06 -0.51 8.45
N VAL A 152 0.46 0.49 9.10
CA VAL A 152 0.53 0.66 10.55
C VAL A 152 -0.51 -0.25 11.21
N GLU A 153 -0.09 -1.12 12.10
CA GLU A 153 -1.00 -2.03 12.80
C GLU A 153 -2.01 -1.25 13.68
N GLY A 154 -3.25 -1.73 13.77
CA GLY A 154 -4.30 -1.07 14.57
C GLY A 154 -4.75 0.31 14.08
N SER A 155 -4.30 0.75 12.90
CA SER A 155 -4.60 2.10 12.37
C SER A 155 -5.92 2.20 11.61
N ALA A 156 -6.61 1.07 11.41
CA ALA A 156 -7.81 1.04 10.60
C ALA A 156 -9.03 1.47 11.42
N TYR A 157 -9.75 2.49 10.94
CA TYR A 157 -10.99 2.96 11.58
C TYR A 157 -12.00 3.48 10.56
N LEU A 158 -13.22 3.69 11.04
CA LEU A 158 -14.36 4.17 10.29
C LEU A 158 -14.75 5.58 10.70
N VAL A 159 -14.97 6.45 9.72
CA VAL A 159 -15.58 7.77 9.94
C VAL A 159 -16.62 8.02 8.87
N ALA A 160 -17.87 8.22 9.27
CA ALA A 160 -18.99 8.53 8.36
C ALA A 160 -19.09 7.58 7.14
N GLY A 161 -18.84 6.28 7.35
CA GLY A 161 -18.89 5.26 6.29
C GLY A 161 -17.63 5.18 5.41
N MET A 162 -16.58 5.95 5.71
CA MET A 162 -15.28 5.87 5.04
C MET A 162 -14.25 5.18 5.91
N GLY A 163 -13.44 4.32 5.29
CA GLY A 163 -12.34 3.63 5.94
C GLY A 163 -11.05 4.42 5.81
N VAL A 164 -10.34 4.58 6.93
CA VAL A 164 -9.00 5.15 6.95
C VAL A 164 -8.04 4.09 7.49
N ASN A 165 -6.85 4.02 6.91
CA ASN A 165 -5.72 3.27 7.48
C ASN A 165 -4.43 4.06 7.30
N TYR A 166 -3.42 3.81 8.11
CA TYR A 166 -2.11 4.48 7.97
C TYR A 166 -1.07 3.57 7.36
N GLN A 167 -0.14 4.17 6.62
CA GLN A 167 1.08 3.54 6.12
C GLN A 167 2.25 4.51 6.32
N ARG A 168 3.44 4.02 6.66
CA ARG A 168 4.56 4.90 7.02
C ARG A 168 5.90 4.33 6.59
N ALA A 169 6.73 5.18 5.99
CA ALA A 169 8.13 4.88 5.66
C ALA A 169 8.96 6.18 5.68
N ASP A 170 10.17 6.13 6.25
CA ASP A 170 11.15 7.24 6.27
C ASP A 170 10.60 8.62 6.65
N GLY A 171 9.74 8.68 7.67
CA GLY A 171 9.13 9.94 8.12
C GLY A 171 7.97 10.44 7.24
N ILE A 172 7.62 9.74 6.17
CA ILE A 172 6.44 10.02 5.34
C ILE A 172 5.27 9.20 5.83
N VAL A 173 4.11 9.83 6.02
CA VAL A 173 2.87 9.16 6.40
C VAL A 173 1.84 9.28 5.29
N LEU A 174 1.25 8.16 4.92
CA LEU A 174 0.14 8.07 3.99
C LEU A 174 -1.11 7.68 4.77
N ALA A 175 -2.20 8.42 4.57
CA ALA A 175 -3.50 8.16 5.16
C ALA A 175 -4.55 8.01 4.05
N PRO A 176 -4.69 6.83 3.42
CA PRO A 176 -5.70 6.62 2.41
C PRO A 176 -7.10 6.56 3.02
N ILE A 177 -7.99 7.41 2.53
CA ILE A 177 -9.41 7.49 2.87
C ILE A 177 -10.18 6.83 1.72
N ARG A 178 -10.89 5.74 2.01
CA ARG A 178 -11.61 4.93 1.02
C ARG A 178 -13.09 4.96 1.26
N THR A 179 -13.85 4.90 0.17
CA THR A 179 -15.30 4.88 0.19
C THR A 179 -15.85 3.50 -0.15
N GLY A 180 -17.03 3.18 0.38
CA GLY A 180 -17.83 2.03 -0.06
C GLY A 180 -17.92 0.85 0.92
N VAL A 181 -18.75 -0.12 0.52
CA VAL A 181 -19.15 -1.32 1.29
C VAL A 181 -18.09 -2.43 1.37
N GLY A 182 -16.97 -2.31 0.65
CA GLY A 182 -15.82 -3.21 0.74
C GLY A 182 -14.85 -2.82 1.85
N LEU A 183 -15.40 -2.41 2.99
CA LEU A 183 -14.67 -1.84 4.09
C LEU A 183 -13.92 -2.94 4.86
N ARG A 184 -12.74 -3.27 4.35
CA ARG A 184 -11.80 -4.15 5.02
C ARG A 184 -11.17 -3.39 6.18
N LEU A 185 -11.83 -3.43 7.34
CA LEU A 185 -11.21 -3.14 8.63
C LEU A 185 -10.14 -4.18 8.99
N GLY A 186 -10.06 -5.26 8.21
CA GLY A 186 -8.94 -6.18 8.20
C GLY A 186 -7.66 -5.39 8.00
N ALA A 187 -6.82 -5.42 9.03
CA ALA A 187 -5.46 -4.92 8.99
C ALA A 187 -4.88 -5.24 7.61
N ASN A 188 -4.58 -4.22 6.83
CA ASN A 188 -3.73 -4.39 5.67
C ASN A 188 -2.34 -4.68 6.25
N VAL A 189 -2.10 -5.93 6.66
CA VAL A 189 -0.82 -6.42 7.20
C VAL A 189 0.23 -6.51 6.09
N GLY A 190 0.01 -5.82 4.97
CA GLY A 190 0.81 -5.85 3.77
C GLY A 190 1.54 -4.54 3.57
N THR A 191 2.63 -4.63 2.82
CA THR A 191 3.31 -3.46 2.28
C THR A 191 2.57 -2.99 1.03
N MET A 192 2.47 -1.67 0.85
CA MET A 192 2.05 -1.05 -0.40
C MET A 192 3.29 -0.52 -1.11
N SER A 193 3.55 -0.94 -2.34
CA SER A 193 4.62 -0.41 -3.16
C SER A 193 4.06 0.68 -4.07
N TYR A 194 4.62 1.88 -4.02
CA TYR A 194 4.29 3.01 -4.88
C TYR A 194 5.34 3.15 -5.98
N SER A 195 4.91 3.39 -7.23
CA SER A 195 5.80 3.44 -8.40
C SER A 195 5.34 4.48 -9.42
N ARG A 196 6.29 4.98 -10.23
CA ARG A 196 6.01 5.89 -11.37
C ARG A 196 5.32 5.19 -12.52
N GLN A 197 5.60 3.90 -12.70
CA GLN A 197 5.06 3.09 -13.79
C GLN A 197 4.16 2.03 -13.19
N ARG A 198 3.14 1.63 -13.96
CA ARG A 198 2.28 0.53 -13.60
C ARG A 198 3.10 -0.76 -13.56
N ASN A 199 3.24 -1.32 -12.37
CA ASN A 199 3.80 -2.66 -12.19
C ASN A 199 2.65 -3.67 -12.15
N LEU A 200 2.87 -4.85 -12.74
CA LEU A 200 1.91 -5.96 -12.75
C LEU A 200 2.16 -6.94 -11.58
N LEU A 201 3.35 -6.88 -10.97
CA LEU A 201 3.80 -7.81 -9.93
C LEU A 201 4.11 -7.03 -8.65
N PRO A 202 3.53 -7.40 -7.49
CA PRO A 202 3.55 -6.59 -6.25
C PRO A 202 4.88 -6.62 -5.46
N PHE A 203 6.00 -6.94 -6.09
CA PHE A 203 7.33 -7.05 -5.45
C PHE A 203 8.40 -6.30 -6.24
#